data_AF-A0A4U7D2H0-F1
#
_entry.id   AF-A0A4U7D2H0-F1
#
_cell.length_a   1.000
_cell.length_b   1.000
_cell.length_c   1.000
_cell.angle_alpha   90.00
_cell.angle_beta   90.00
_cell.angle_gamma   90.00
#
_symmetry.space_group_name_H-M   'P 1'
#
loop_
_entity.id
_entity.type
_entity.pdbx_description
1 polymer ?
#
loop_
_entity_poly.entity_id
_entity_poly.type
_entity_poly.pdbx_seq_one_letter_code
_entity_poly.pdbx_strand_id
1 'polypeptide(L)' 'IADPAALSATLSAVPGVVEHGLFVGLADEVHVGTESGVRVDEV' A
#
# COMPACT_ATOMS: atom_id res chain seq x y z
N ILE A 1 -1.08 -8.71 6.48
CA ILE A 1 -2.48 -8.31 6.79
C ILE A 1 -3.37 -9.10 5.85
N ALA A 2 -4.42 -9.77 6.34
CA ALA A 2 -5.25 -10.65 5.51
C ALA A 2 -6.13 -9.87 4.52
N ASP A 3 -6.70 -8.75 4.96
CA ASP A 3 -7.48 -7.83 4.11
C ASP A 3 -7.05 -6.38 4.37
N PRO A 4 -6.11 -5.85 3.57
CA PRO A 4 -5.65 -4.47 3.70
C PRO A 4 -6.74 -3.43 3.43
N ALA A 5 -7.69 -3.72 2.53
CA ALA A 5 -8.75 -2.80 2.15
C ALA A 5 -9.77 -2.62 3.30
N ALA A 6 -10.22 -3.73 3.90
CA ALA A 6 -11.11 -3.67 5.05
C ALA A 6 -10.43 -3.01 6.26
N LEU A 7 -9.14 -3.26 6.48
CA LEU A 7 -8.40 -2.62 7.55
C LEU A 7 -8.23 -1.11 7.31
N SER A 8 -7.90 -0.70 6.08
CA SER A 8 -7.85 0.72 5.67
C SER A 8 -9.17 1.43 6.00
N ALA A 9 -10.30 0.89 5.53
CA ALA A 9 -11.63 1.46 5.80
C ALA A 9 -11.94 1.55 7.30
N THR A 10 -11.54 0.54 8.08
CA THR A 10 -11.72 0.52 9.53
C THR A 10 -10.91 1.65 10.21
N LEU A 11 -9.64 1.81 9.84
CA LEU A 11 -8.74 2.81 10.44
C LEU A 11 -9.21 4.23 10.14
N SER A 12 -9.65 4.52 8.90
CA SER A 12 -10.18 5.83 8.52
C SER A 12 -11.47 6.21 9.27
N ALA A 13 -12.21 5.22 9.78
CA ALA A 13 -13.43 5.47 10.54
C ALA A 13 -13.18 5.77 12.04
N VAL A 14 -11.95 5.62 12.55
CA VAL A 14 -11.64 5.81 13.98
C VAL A 14 -11.50 7.30 14.29
N PRO A 15 -12.29 7.87 15.22
CA PRO A 15 -12.16 9.26 15.62
C PRO A 15 -10.75 9.58 16.15
N GLY A 16 -10.14 10.63 15.62
CA GLY A 16 -8.79 11.05 15.98
C GLY A 16 -7.68 10.41 15.14
N VAL A 17 -7.98 9.39 14.33
CA VAL A 17 -7.07 8.98 13.25
C VAL A 17 -7.20 9.99 12.12
N VAL A 18 -6.06 10.60 11.77
CA VAL A 18 -6.01 11.60 10.69
C VAL A 18 -5.77 10.93 9.35
N GLU A 19 -4.87 9.95 9.31
CA GLU A 19 -4.58 9.14 8.12
C GLU A 19 -3.91 7.81 8.53
N HIS A 20 -3.78 6.88 7.60
CA HIS A 20 -3.08 5.61 7.76
C HIS A 20 -2.03 5.37 6.66
N GLY A 21 -1.09 4.44 6.91
CA GLY A 21 -0.04 4.10 5.93
C GLY A 21 -0.43 3.04 4.89
N LEU A 22 -1.71 2.68 4.77
CA LEU A 22 -2.16 1.64 3.83
C LEU A 22 -2.51 2.27 2.47
N PHE A 23 -1.67 2.00 1.47
CA PHE A 23 -1.83 2.50 0.10
C PHE A 23 -2.44 1.43 -0.81
N VAL A 24 -3.67 1.03 -0.51
CA VAL A 24 -4.36 -0.05 -1.23
C VAL A 24 -4.87 0.45 -2.57
N GLY A 25 -4.48 -0.20 -3.67
CA GLY A 25 -4.93 0.13 -5.03
C GLY A 25 -4.44 1.48 -5.56
N LEU A 26 -3.36 2.03 -4.99
CA LEU A 26 -2.79 3.32 -5.40
C LEU A 26 -1.57 3.18 -6.32
N ALA A 27 -0.80 2.12 -6.17
CA ALA A 27 0.40 1.92 -6.98
C ALA A 27 -0.01 1.37 -8.36
N ASP A 28 0.52 1.98 -9.42
CA ASP A 28 0.39 1.49 -10.79
C ASP A 28 1.63 0.66 -11.23
N GLU A 29 2.79 0.96 -10.64
CA GLU A 29 4.08 0.34 -11.00
C GLU A 29 5.03 0.28 -9.78
N VAL A 30 5.84 -0.78 -9.69
CA VAL A 30 6.84 -0.99 -8.63
C VAL A 30 8.22 -1.19 -9.24
N HIS A 31 9.18 -0.33 -8.88
CA HIS A 31 10.58 -0.46 -9.24
C HIS A 31 11.38 -1.06 -8.09
N VAL A 32 11.91 -2.26 -8.28
CA VAL A 32 12.68 -3.00 -7.26
C VAL A 32 14.15 -3.02 -7.64
N GLY A 33 14.97 -2.34 -6.84
CA GLY A 33 16.43 -2.45 -6.92
C GLY A 33 16.92 -3.80 -6.41
N THR A 34 17.68 -4.52 -7.24
CA THR A 34 18.31 -5.80 -6.92
C THR A 34 19.83 -5.70 -7.12
N GLU A 35 20.59 -6.71 -6.69
CA GLU A 35 22.04 -6.76 -6.91
C GLU A 35 22.42 -6.75 -8.41
N SER A 36 21.51 -7.19 -9.28
CA SER A 36 21.72 -7.30 -10.72
C SER A 36 21.13 -6.13 -11.52
N GLY A 37 20.48 -5.16 -10.89
CA GLY A 37 19.87 -4.00 -11.56
C GLY A 37 18.49 -3.62 -11.02
N VAL A 38 17.60 -3.17 -11.90
CA VAL A 38 16.22 -2.77 -11.54
C VAL A 38 15.24 -3.71 -12.22
N ARG A 39 14.28 -4.24 -11.45
CA ARG A 39 13.11 -4.96 -11.95
C ARG A 39 11.88 -4.05 -11.84
N VAL A 40 11.04 -4.07 -12.87
CA VAL A 40 9.84 -3.24 -12.97
C VAL A 40 8.63 -4.16 -13.06
N ASP A 41 7.64 -3.95 -12.19
CA ASP A 41 6.36 -4.68 -12.17
C ASP A 41 5.18 -3.70 -12.28
N GLU A 42 4.21 -3.96 -13.16
CA GLU A 42 2.89 -3.29 -13.15
C GLU A 42 1.99 -3.94 -12.09
N VAL A 43 1.12 -3.16 -11.43
CA VAL A 43 0.31 -3.57 -10.26
C VAL A 43 -1.18 -3.69 -10.58
#